data_AF-A0A846H0E3-F1
#
_entry.id   AF-A0A846H0E3-F1
#
_cell.length_a   1.000
_cell.length_b   1.000
_cell.length_c   1.000
_cell.angle_alpha   90.00
_cell.angle_beta   90.00
_cell.angle_gamma   90.00
#
_symmetry.space_group_name_H-M   'P 1'
#
loop_
_entity.id
_entity.type
_entity.pdbx_description
1 polymer ?
#
loop_
_entity_poly.entity_id
_entity_poly.type
_entity_poly.pdbx_seq_one_letter_code
_entity_poly.pdbx_strand_id
1 'polypeptide(L)'
;QAETMNGDELQSLTNEYLPSETFLDSLHETPYSVERAKTYLFPKILKPSEYKKNYLTSWKNSQAFPGCKVESARLLRECSLSQFTFQTHDQMKSWEREQKYLINKYGQSYETFFTNDDGTINYQLMTDSIDTAIRAGNRNFKSTIKKHKYYNAARDYEEHPEFQCLLMVRANLDIRYGRKLVTGENDSSEE
;
A
#
# COMPACT_ATOMS: atom_id res chain seq x y z
N GLN A 1 -4.71 22.59 -0.34
CA GLN A 1 -5.84 22.75 0.59
C GLN A 1 -6.38 21.35 0.83
N ALA A 2 -6.01 20.73 1.95
CA ALA A 2 -6.46 19.40 2.33
C ALA A 2 -7.53 19.58 3.41
N GLU A 3 -8.71 20.01 2.99
CA GLU A 3 -9.88 20.11 3.87
C GLU A 3 -10.61 18.76 3.85
N THR A 4 -10.61 18.10 5.01
CA THR A 4 -11.63 17.16 5.50
C THR A 4 -12.57 16.58 4.45
N MET A 5 -12.08 15.63 3.65
CA MET A 5 -12.98 14.79 2.85
C MET A 5 -13.74 13.84 3.78
N ASN A 6 -15.05 14.04 3.88
CA ASN A 6 -15.95 13.12 4.56
C ASN A 6 -15.92 11.76 3.85
N GLY A 7 -16.08 10.66 4.59
CA GLY A 7 -16.09 9.30 4.04
C GLY A 7 -17.10 9.08 2.89
N ASP A 8 -18.12 9.94 2.80
CA ASP A 8 -19.14 9.93 1.74
C ASP A 8 -18.67 10.64 0.44
N GLU A 9 -17.77 11.63 0.52
CA GLU A 9 -17.13 12.25 -0.67
C GLU A 9 -16.08 11.32 -1.29
N LEU A 10 -15.50 10.42 -0.49
CA LEU A 10 -14.70 9.31 -1.00
C LEU A 10 -15.57 8.27 -1.72
N GLN A 11 -16.82 8.07 -1.30
CA GLN A 11 -17.75 7.14 -1.97
C GLN A 11 -18.20 7.66 -3.35
N SER A 12 -18.36 8.97 -3.56
CA SER A 12 -18.78 9.50 -4.86
C SER A 12 -17.70 9.44 -5.95
N LEU A 13 -16.42 9.47 -5.59
CA LEU A 13 -15.28 9.24 -6.50
C LEU A 13 -15.12 7.77 -6.95
N THR A 14 -15.75 6.81 -6.24
CA THR A 14 -15.45 5.37 -6.39
C THR A 14 -16.24 4.61 -7.45
N ASN A 15 -17.33 5.15 -8.00
CA ASN A 15 -18.10 4.41 -9.02
C ASN A 15 -17.41 4.38 -10.40
N GLU A 16 -16.48 5.29 -10.68
CA GLU A 16 -15.83 5.39 -12.00
C GLU A 16 -14.31 5.17 -11.97
N TYR A 17 -13.67 5.21 -10.80
CA TYR A 17 -12.23 4.97 -10.71
C TYR A 17 -11.91 3.48 -10.60
N LEU A 18 -11.34 2.92 -11.66
CA LEU A 18 -10.87 1.53 -11.75
C LEU A 18 -9.33 1.52 -11.75
N PRO A 19 -8.67 1.57 -10.58
CA PRO A 19 -7.23 1.80 -10.47
C PRO A 19 -6.37 0.82 -11.28
N SER A 20 -6.82 -0.44 -11.42
CA SER A 20 -6.11 -1.45 -12.20
C SER A 20 -6.19 -1.19 -13.70
N GLU A 21 -7.34 -0.74 -14.21
CA GLU A 21 -7.50 -0.43 -15.63
C GLU A 21 -6.69 0.81 -15.98
N THR A 22 -6.86 1.90 -15.23
CA THR A 22 -6.09 3.13 -15.44
C THR A 22 -4.59 2.88 -15.41
N PHE A 23 -4.11 2.04 -14.49
CA PHE A 23 -2.69 1.72 -14.38
C PHE A 23 -2.20 0.87 -15.57
N LEU A 24 -2.97 -0.12 -16.01
CA LEU A 24 -2.60 -0.97 -17.14
C LEU A 24 -2.63 -0.19 -18.47
N ASP A 25 -3.58 0.72 -18.63
CA ASP A 25 -3.68 1.59 -19.80
C ASP A 25 -2.46 2.54 -19.86
N SER A 26 -2.12 3.19 -18.73
CA SER A 26 -0.90 4.01 -18.64
C SER A 26 0.38 3.21 -18.91
N LEU A 27 0.45 1.96 -18.45
CA LEU A 27 1.58 1.07 -18.75
C LEU A 27 1.70 0.75 -20.24
N HIS A 28 0.58 0.55 -20.91
CA HIS A 28 0.53 0.24 -22.32
C HIS A 28 0.91 1.45 -23.19
N GLU A 29 0.43 2.65 -22.84
CA GLU A 29 0.65 3.87 -23.62
C GLU A 29 2.01 4.54 -23.32
N THR A 30 2.35 4.70 -22.04
CA THR A 30 3.50 5.50 -21.58
C THR A 30 4.23 4.84 -20.40
N PRO A 31 4.98 3.74 -20.61
CA PRO A 31 5.65 3.00 -19.53
C PRO A 31 6.77 3.78 -18.82
N TYR A 32 7.18 4.93 -19.35
CA TYR A 32 8.20 5.81 -18.76
C TYR A 32 7.61 6.91 -17.87
N SER A 33 6.28 7.08 -17.89
CA SER A 33 5.56 8.12 -17.14
C SER A 33 4.17 7.56 -16.80
N VAL A 34 4.15 6.65 -15.83
CA VAL A 34 2.93 6.01 -15.33
C VAL A 34 2.38 6.82 -14.18
N GLU A 35 1.09 7.16 -14.24
CA GLU A 35 0.41 7.89 -13.17
C GLU A 35 0.39 7.07 -11.86
N ARG A 36 0.54 7.79 -10.73
CA ARG A 36 0.48 7.19 -9.40
C ARG A 36 -0.95 6.77 -9.07
N ALA A 37 -1.10 5.58 -8.51
CA ALA A 37 -2.42 5.08 -8.13
C ALA A 37 -3.03 5.91 -6.99
N LYS A 38 -4.33 6.18 -7.07
CA LYS A 38 -5.07 6.87 -6.01
C LYS A 38 -5.60 5.90 -4.96
N THR A 39 -5.81 6.40 -3.74
CA THR A 39 -6.53 5.65 -2.72
C THR A 39 -7.95 5.34 -3.19
N TYR A 40 -8.38 4.10 -3.04
CA TYR A 40 -9.73 3.69 -3.45
C TYR A 40 -10.40 2.80 -2.40
N LEU A 41 -11.74 2.79 -2.42
CA LEU A 41 -12.54 1.90 -1.60
C LEU A 41 -12.82 0.61 -2.36
N PHE A 42 -12.33 -0.50 -1.82
CA PHE A 42 -12.61 -1.82 -2.36
C PHE A 42 -13.80 -2.45 -1.62
N PRO A 43 -14.96 -2.65 -2.27
CA PRO A 43 -16.07 -3.36 -1.64
C PRO A 43 -15.77 -4.85 -1.54
N LYS A 44 -16.04 -5.44 -0.38
CA LYS A 44 -15.94 -6.88 -0.14
C LYS A 44 -17.14 -7.40 0.62
N ILE A 45 -17.41 -8.68 0.47
CA ILE A 45 -18.43 -9.36 1.28
C ILE A 45 -17.81 -9.72 2.64
N LEU A 46 -18.46 -9.33 3.72
CA LEU A 46 -18.06 -9.69 5.08
C LEU A 46 -18.30 -11.19 5.31
N LYS A 47 -17.22 -11.96 5.34
CA LYS A 47 -17.28 -13.41 5.54
C LYS A 47 -17.55 -13.75 7.02
N PRO A 48 -18.32 -14.82 7.34
CA PRO A 48 -18.55 -15.25 8.73
C PRO A 48 -17.26 -15.51 9.52
N SER A 49 -16.22 -16.05 8.86
CA SER A 49 -14.91 -16.30 9.48
C SER A 49 -14.19 -15.01 9.89
N GLU A 50 -14.26 -13.96 9.06
CA GLU A 50 -13.72 -12.64 9.37
C GLU A 50 -14.52 -11.96 10.48
N TYR A 51 -15.85 -12.08 10.42
CA TYR A 51 -16.75 -11.55 11.44
C TYR A 51 -16.45 -12.15 12.81
N LYS A 52 -16.39 -13.49 12.91
CA LYS A 52 -16.08 -14.20 14.16
C LYS A 52 -14.70 -13.80 14.71
N LYS A 53 -13.70 -13.73 13.85
CA LYS A 53 -12.31 -13.40 14.24
C LYS A 53 -12.20 -12.00 14.83
N ASN A 54 -12.89 -11.03 14.24
CA ASN A 54 -12.78 -9.61 14.59
C ASN A 54 -14.03 -9.08 15.30
N TYR A 55 -14.84 -9.97 15.90
CA TYR A 55 -16.12 -9.58 16.51
C TYR A 55 -15.91 -8.55 17.61
N LEU A 56 -15.04 -8.82 18.58
CA LEU A 56 -14.80 -7.93 19.72
C LEU A 56 -14.11 -6.62 19.32
N THR A 57 -13.26 -6.66 18.29
CA THR A 57 -12.40 -5.53 17.93
C THR A 57 -13.07 -4.59 16.95
N SER A 58 -13.88 -5.11 16.03
CA SER A 58 -14.49 -4.34 14.93
C SER A 58 -16.01 -4.46 14.99
N TRP A 59 -16.54 -5.68 14.88
CA TRP A 59 -17.93 -5.82 14.43
C TRP A 59 -18.99 -5.71 15.53
N LYS A 60 -18.62 -5.88 16.81
CA LYS A 60 -19.55 -5.88 17.96
C LYS A 60 -20.40 -4.62 18.03
N ASN A 61 -19.81 -3.47 17.71
CA ASN A 61 -20.47 -2.17 17.76
C ASN A 61 -20.91 -1.66 16.38
N SER A 62 -20.70 -2.46 15.33
CA SER A 62 -21.07 -2.10 13.97
C SER A 62 -22.47 -2.62 13.64
N GLN A 63 -23.14 -2.00 12.67
CA GLN A 63 -24.37 -2.52 12.09
C GLN A 63 -24.13 -3.61 11.04
N ALA A 64 -22.86 -3.93 10.73
CA ALA A 64 -22.52 -4.91 9.71
C ALA A 64 -22.66 -6.34 10.25
N PHE A 65 -23.25 -7.23 9.46
CA PHE A 65 -23.38 -8.65 9.75
C PHE A 65 -22.76 -9.49 8.61
N PRO A 66 -22.46 -10.78 8.85
CA PRO A 66 -21.96 -11.65 7.79
C PRO A 66 -22.88 -11.63 6.56
N GLY A 67 -22.30 -11.42 5.38
CA GLY A 67 -23.04 -11.26 4.12
C GLY A 67 -23.22 -9.79 3.68
N CYS A 68 -23.06 -8.81 4.57
CA CYS A 68 -23.06 -7.41 4.17
C CYS A 68 -21.89 -7.08 3.23
N LYS A 69 -22.13 -6.12 2.33
CA LYS A 69 -21.08 -5.43 1.58
C LYS A 69 -20.43 -4.41 2.53
N VAL A 70 -19.12 -4.56 2.75
CA VAL A 70 -18.30 -3.65 3.55
C VAL A 70 -17.15 -3.14 2.72
N GLU A 71 -16.75 -1.89 2.90
CA GLU A 71 -15.62 -1.30 2.17
C GLU A 71 -14.29 -1.51 2.91
N SER A 72 -13.21 -1.55 2.14
CA SER A 72 -11.84 -1.53 2.63
C SER A 72 -11.04 -0.53 1.81
N ALA A 73 -10.43 0.45 2.46
CA ALA A 73 -9.51 1.36 1.80
C ALA A 73 -8.22 0.64 1.38
N ARG A 74 -7.85 0.81 0.11
CA ARG A 74 -6.69 0.19 -0.52
C ARG A 74 -5.96 1.19 -1.40
N LEU A 75 -4.70 0.87 -1.66
CA LEU A 75 -3.84 1.51 -2.62
C LEU A 75 -3.30 0.41 -3.54
N LEU A 76 -3.26 0.66 -4.84
CA LEU A 76 -2.69 -0.29 -5.79
C LEU A 76 -1.19 -0.41 -5.52
N ARG A 77 -0.66 -1.63 -5.62
CA ARG A 77 0.79 -1.85 -5.56
C ARG A 77 1.32 -1.77 -6.98
N GLU A 78 2.06 -0.73 -7.28
CA GLU A 78 2.57 -0.46 -8.62
C GLU A 78 3.66 -1.47 -8.98
N CYS A 79 4.60 -1.75 -8.07
CA CYS A 79 5.59 -2.81 -8.22
C CYS A 79 5.13 -4.13 -7.60
N SER A 80 5.06 -5.20 -8.42
CA SER A 80 4.85 -6.57 -7.94
C SER A 80 6.09 -7.42 -8.13
N LEU A 81 6.58 -8.06 -7.05
CA LEU A 81 7.72 -8.98 -7.15
C LEU A 81 7.41 -10.26 -7.92
N SER A 82 6.13 -10.60 -8.09
CA SER A 82 5.71 -11.82 -8.79
C SER A 82 6.07 -11.85 -10.28
N GLN A 83 6.41 -10.71 -10.87
CA GLN A 83 6.80 -10.61 -12.27
C GLN A 83 8.28 -10.98 -12.52
N PHE A 84 9.10 -11.08 -11.46
CA PHE A 84 10.52 -11.36 -11.59
C PHE A 84 10.85 -12.83 -11.31
N THR A 85 11.88 -13.35 -11.99
CA THR A 85 12.38 -14.71 -11.76
C THR A 85 13.60 -14.67 -10.84
N PHE A 86 13.44 -15.19 -9.63
CA PHE A 86 14.52 -15.26 -8.64
C PHE A 86 15.39 -16.50 -8.84
N GLN A 87 16.69 -16.37 -8.56
CA GLN A 87 17.64 -17.49 -8.69
C GLN A 87 17.48 -18.51 -7.56
N THR A 88 17.13 -18.04 -6.36
CA THR A 88 16.94 -18.89 -5.19
C THR A 88 15.72 -18.44 -4.39
N HIS A 89 15.12 -19.38 -3.68
CA HIS A 89 14.00 -19.10 -2.78
C HIS A 89 14.40 -18.16 -1.63
N ASP A 90 15.64 -18.23 -1.13
CA ASP A 90 16.12 -17.33 -0.09
C ASP A 90 16.29 -15.89 -0.59
N GLN A 91 16.68 -15.72 -1.86
CA GLN A 91 16.69 -14.41 -2.52
C GLN A 91 15.27 -13.85 -2.57
N MET A 92 14.30 -14.62 -3.10
CA MET A 92 12.89 -14.21 -3.15
C MET A 92 12.38 -13.78 -1.78
N LYS A 93 12.55 -14.61 -0.75
CA LYS A 93 12.14 -14.30 0.63
C LYS A 93 12.79 -13.06 1.21
N SER A 94 14.02 -12.74 0.81
CA SER A 94 14.73 -11.55 1.27
C SER A 94 14.14 -10.28 0.65
N TRP A 95 13.85 -10.31 -0.66
CA TRP A 95 13.18 -9.22 -1.36
C TRP A 95 11.74 -9.01 -0.86
N GLU A 96 10.96 -10.08 -0.65
CA GLU A 96 9.60 -9.98 -0.10
C GLU A 96 9.57 -9.32 1.29
N ARG A 97 10.56 -9.63 2.14
CA ARG A 97 10.70 -9.03 3.47
C ARG A 97 10.99 -7.53 3.38
N GLU A 98 11.89 -7.14 2.50
CA GLU A 98 12.19 -5.74 2.23
C GLU A 98 10.95 -5.01 1.68
N GLN A 99 10.31 -5.55 0.64
CA GLN A 99 9.13 -4.94 0.01
C GLN A 99 8.00 -4.76 1.03
N LYS A 100 7.74 -5.77 1.87
CA LYS A 100 6.73 -5.68 2.92
C LYS A 100 7.04 -4.60 3.95
N TYR A 101 8.30 -4.46 4.35
CA TYR A 101 8.72 -3.40 5.26
C TYR A 101 8.48 -2.01 4.66
N LEU A 102 8.88 -1.81 3.39
CA LEU A 102 8.72 -0.54 2.69
C LEU A 102 7.24 -0.16 2.53
N ILE A 103 6.41 -1.09 2.05
CA ILE A 103 4.96 -0.88 1.88
C ILE A 103 4.29 -0.50 3.21
N ASN A 104 4.66 -1.15 4.30
CA ASN A 104 4.06 -0.86 5.61
C ASN A 104 4.48 0.50 6.16
N LYS A 105 5.71 0.93 5.87
CA LYS A 105 6.28 2.16 6.43
C LYS A 105 5.97 3.40 5.58
N TYR A 106 6.02 3.27 4.26
CA TYR A 106 5.96 4.40 3.33
C TYR A 106 4.76 4.32 2.36
N GLY A 107 3.97 3.26 2.39
CA GLY A 107 2.85 3.06 1.45
C GLY A 107 3.26 2.64 0.04
N GLN A 108 4.55 2.64 -0.27
CA GLN A 108 5.16 2.19 -1.53
C GLN A 108 6.39 1.32 -1.26
N SER A 109 6.93 0.71 -2.31
CA SER A 109 8.12 -0.13 -2.27
C SER A 109 9.35 0.54 -2.90
N TYR A 110 9.73 0.15 -4.11
CA TYR A 110 10.91 0.61 -4.82
C TYR A 110 10.63 1.85 -5.70
N GLU A 111 9.37 2.21 -5.87
CA GLU A 111 8.88 3.27 -6.75
C GLU A 111 9.52 4.63 -6.46
N THR A 112 9.88 4.90 -5.20
CA THR A 112 10.57 6.13 -4.80
C THR A 112 11.82 6.41 -5.65
N PHE A 113 12.59 5.39 -6.01
CA PHE A 113 13.84 5.57 -6.76
C PHE A 113 13.64 5.80 -8.26
N PHE A 114 12.41 5.67 -8.73
CA PHE A 114 12.03 5.73 -10.14
C PHE A 114 10.90 6.72 -10.40
N THR A 115 10.61 7.59 -9.43
CA THR A 115 9.65 8.68 -9.59
C THR A 115 10.32 9.82 -10.37
N ASN A 116 9.65 10.28 -11.42
CA ASN A 116 10.04 11.43 -12.24
C ASN A 116 9.78 12.75 -11.50
N ASP A 117 10.34 13.85 -11.98
CA ASP A 117 10.17 15.18 -11.37
C ASP A 117 8.70 15.67 -11.38
N ASP A 118 7.87 15.15 -12.28
CA ASP A 118 6.44 15.43 -12.39
C ASP A 118 5.56 14.58 -11.44
N GLY A 119 6.18 13.67 -10.68
CA GLY A 119 5.50 12.76 -9.74
C GLY A 119 5.02 11.44 -10.37
N THR A 120 5.19 11.23 -11.67
CA THR A 120 4.90 9.94 -12.34
C THR A 120 6.01 8.91 -12.11
N ILE A 121 5.78 7.64 -12.40
CA ILE A 121 6.82 6.59 -12.29
C ILE A 121 7.36 6.23 -13.66
N ASN A 122 8.68 6.14 -13.76
CA ASN A 122 9.35 5.45 -14.86
C ASN A 122 9.35 3.94 -14.63
N TYR A 123 8.25 3.29 -15.01
CA TYR A 123 8.00 1.89 -14.71
C TYR A 123 8.99 0.96 -15.43
N GLN A 124 9.28 1.25 -16.69
CA GLN A 124 10.27 0.49 -17.47
C GLN A 124 11.64 0.50 -16.80
N LEU A 125 12.12 1.67 -16.38
CA LEU A 125 13.41 1.79 -15.71
C LEU A 125 13.41 1.03 -14.38
N MET A 126 12.31 1.08 -13.63
CA MET A 126 12.14 0.34 -12.39
C MET A 126 12.24 -1.17 -12.61
N THR A 127 11.48 -1.71 -13.56
CA THR A 127 11.46 -3.15 -13.83
C THR A 127 12.81 -3.66 -14.31
N ASP A 128 13.45 -2.92 -15.22
CA ASP A 128 14.75 -3.31 -15.77
C ASP A 128 15.84 -3.28 -14.69
N SER A 129 15.80 -2.28 -13.81
CA SER A 129 16.75 -2.14 -12.71
C SER A 129 16.59 -3.25 -11.66
N ILE A 130 15.35 -3.61 -11.34
CA ILE A 130 15.06 -4.68 -10.39
C ILE A 130 15.43 -6.04 -10.99
N ASP A 131 15.04 -6.33 -12.23
CA ASP A 131 15.38 -7.58 -12.91
C ASP A 131 16.91 -7.75 -13.02
N THR A 132 17.62 -6.69 -13.42
CA THR A 132 19.09 -6.68 -13.46
C THR A 132 19.69 -6.99 -12.09
N ALA A 133 19.18 -6.37 -11.03
CA ALA A 133 19.66 -6.61 -9.67
C ALA A 133 19.40 -8.07 -9.19
N ILE A 134 18.24 -8.63 -9.52
CA ILE A 134 17.89 -10.01 -9.19
C ILE A 134 18.79 -10.99 -9.96
N ARG A 135 19.01 -10.76 -11.26
CA ARG A 135 19.92 -11.57 -12.10
C ARG A 135 21.38 -11.46 -11.68
N ALA A 136 21.79 -10.34 -11.10
CA ALA A 136 23.11 -10.18 -10.48
C ALA A 136 23.28 -10.95 -9.16
N GLY A 137 22.22 -11.58 -8.63
CA GLY A 137 22.25 -12.37 -7.40
C GLY A 137 22.07 -11.54 -6.13
N ASN A 138 21.67 -10.28 -6.25
CA ASN A 138 21.51 -9.40 -5.08
C ASN A 138 20.36 -9.89 -4.19
N ARG A 139 20.57 -9.84 -2.87
CA ARG A 139 19.59 -10.33 -1.88
C ARG A 139 18.46 -9.34 -1.58
N ASN A 140 18.63 -8.08 -1.92
CA ASN A 140 17.63 -7.02 -1.74
C ASN A 140 17.97 -5.84 -2.64
N PHE A 141 17.00 -4.96 -2.89
CA PHE A 141 17.22 -3.78 -3.72
C PHE A 141 18.15 -2.78 -3.04
N LYS A 142 18.02 -2.58 -1.73
CA LYS A 142 18.87 -1.64 -0.98
C LYS A 142 20.37 -1.88 -1.17
N SER A 143 20.80 -3.13 -1.37
CA SER A 143 22.22 -3.47 -1.62
C SER A 143 22.75 -2.96 -2.95
N THR A 144 21.89 -2.63 -3.91
CA THR A 144 22.28 -2.10 -5.24
C THR A 144 22.55 -0.60 -5.21
N ILE A 145 21.97 0.09 -4.22
CA ILE A 145 22.04 1.55 -4.10
C ILE A 145 23.42 1.91 -3.54
N LYS A 146 24.31 2.38 -4.43
CA LYS A 146 25.74 2.67 -4.16
C LYS A 146 26.03 3.58 -2.96
N LYS A 147 25.05 4.33 -2.44
CA LYS A 147 25.21 5.29 -1.33
C LYS A 147 25.31 4.64 0.07
N HIS A 148 25.01 3.35 0.25
CA HIS A 148 24.73 2.78 1.58
C HIS A 148 25.90 2.29 2.44
N LYS A 149 27.16 2.60 2.11
CA LYS A 149 28.26 2.16 2.99
C LYS A 149 28.31 2.92 4.33
N TYR A 150 27.76 4.15 4.40
CA TYR A 150 27.81 5.00 5.61
C TYR A 150 26.59 5.92 5.85
N TYR A 151 25.50 5.82 5.06
CA TYR A 151 24.32 6.69 5.16
C TYR A 151 23.03 5.93 5.49
N ASN A 152 22.19 6.54 6.34
CA ASN A 152 20.88 6.04 6.72
C ASN A 152 19.94 6.02 5.51
N ALA A 153 19.76 4.83 4.91
CA ALA A 153 18.84 4.57 3.81
C ALA A 153 17.42 5.09 3.97
N ALA A 154 16.96 5.23 5.22
CA ALA A 154 15.65 5.79 5.52
C ALA A 154 15.44 7.21 4.97
N ARG A 155 16.52 7.97 4.68
CA ARG A 155 16.42 9.34 4.13
C ARG A 155 16.12 9.39 2.64
N ASP A 156 16.41 8.31 1.91
CA ASP A 156 16.21 8.25 0.46
C ASP A 156 14.82 7.69 0.11
N TYR A 157 14.05 7.22 1.11
CA TYR A 157 12.68 6.75 0.92
C TYR A 157 11.69 7.88 1.16
N GLU A 158 10.79 8.07 0.22
CA GLU A 158 9.68 9.00 0.31
C GLU A 158 8.39 8.21 0.52
N GLU A 159 7.39 8.85 1.12
CA GLU A 159 6.06 8.26 1.24
C GLU A 159 5.31 8.32 -0.10
N HIS A 160 4.45 7.34 -0.35
CA HIS A 160 3.55 7.41 -1.48
C HIS A 160 2.66 8.66 -1.34
N PRO A 161 2.41 9.44 -2.40
CA PRO A 161 1.61 10.67 -2.32
C PRO A 161 0.25 10.46 -1.63
N GLU A 162 -0.39 9.34 -1.95
CA GLU A 162 -1.70 8.93 -1.43
C GLU A 162 -1.65 8.16 -0.09
N PHE A 163 -0.47 7.98 0.53
CA PHE A 163 -0.36 7.17 1.75
C PHE A 163 -1.11 7.79 2.93
N GLN A 164 -0.99 9.09 3.12
CA GLN A 164 -1.69 9.80 4.19
C GLN A 164 -3.20 9.75 4.00
N CYS A 165 -3.67 9.92 2.76
CA CYS A 165 -5.08 9.74 2.40
C CYS A 165 -5.55 8.32 2.78
N LEU A 166 -4.82 7.28 2.38
CA LEU A 166 -5.12 5.89 2.75
C LEU A 166 -5.25 5.68 4.27
N LEU A 167 -4.35 6.25 5.07
CA LEU A 167 -4.40 6.15 6.53
C LEU A 167 -5.64 6.85 7.10
N MET A 168 -5.98 8.05 6.60
CA MET A 168 -7.18 8.77 7.00
C MET A 168 -8.46 8.00 6.64
N VAL A 169 -8.57 7.48 5.43
CA VAL A 169 -9.75 6.70 5.01
C VAL A 169 -9.88 5.43 5.85
N ARG A 170 -8.77 4.75 6.16
CA ARG A 170 -8.79 3.58 7.06
C ARG A 170 -9.30 3.95 8.44
N ALA A 171 -8.83 5.04 9.03
CA ALA A 171 -9.31 5.50 10.33
C ALA A 171 -10.82 5.81 10.30
N ASN A 172 -11.31 6.46 9.24
CA ASN A 172 -12.74 6.75 9.06
C ASN A 172 -13.58 5.47 8.91
N LEU A 173 -13.09 4.47 8.16
CA LEU A 173 -13.76 3.18 8.04
C LEU A 173 -13.75 2.42 9.36
N ASP A 174 -12.66 2.50 10.12
CA ASP A 174 -12.55 1.90 11.45
C ASP A 174 -13.60 2.51 12.40
N ILE A 175 -13.80 3.83 12.37
CA ILE A 175 -14.88 4.51 13.12
C ILE A 175 -16.27 4.03 12.64
N ARG A 176 -16.53 4.03 11.32
CA ARG A 176 -17.80 3.57 10.73
C ARG A 176 -18.15 2.14 11.15
N TYR A 177 -17.14 1.27 11.18
CA TYR A 177 -17.30 -0.14 11.54
C TYR A 177 -16.98 -0.42 13.01
N GLY A 178 -16.94 0.58 13.89
CA GLY A 178 -16.87 0.38 15.33
C GLY A 178 -15.55 -0.20 15.86
N ARG A 179 -14.47 -0.15 15.09
CA ARG A 179 -13.12 -0.46 15.60
C ARG A 179 -12.69 0.61 16.58
N LYS A 180 -12.40 0.21 17.82
CA LYS A 180 -11.71 1.10 18.77
C LYS A 180 -10.35 1.45 18.16
N LEU A 181 -10.09 2.75 17.98
CA LEU A 181 -8.73 3.25 17.87
C LEU A 181 -8.02 2.80 19.14
N VAL A 182 -6.98 1.97 19.01
CA VAL A 182 -6.07 1.70 20.13
C VAL A 182 -5.27 2.99 20.33
N THR A 183 -5.87 3.98 20.98
CA THR A 183 -5.12 5.04 21.64
C THR A 183 -4.38 4.34 22.78
N GLY A 184 -3.05 4.35 22.70
CA GLY A 184 -2.16 3.74 23.69
C GLY A 184 -2.19 4.50 25.01
N GLU A 185 -3.30 4.44 25.72
CA GLU A 185 -3.33 4.64 27.16
C GLU A 185 -3.25 3.26 27.80
N ASN A 186 -2.09 2.99 28.40
CA ASN A 186 -1.98 1.93 29.39
C ASN A 186 -3.02 2.23 30.48
N ASP A 187 -4.09 1.44 30.52
CA ASP A 187 -4.89 1.28 31.74
C ASP A 187 -4.02 0.55 32.76
N SER A 188 -3.18 1.33 33.43
CA SER A 188 -2.64 1.04 34.74
C SER A 188 -3.56 1.68 35.78
N SER A 189 -4.66 1.02 36.15
CA SER A 189 -5.40 1.19 37.42
C SER A 189 -6.47 0.10 37.50
N GLU A 190 -6.36 -0.82 38.47
CA GLU A 190 -7.29 -0.98 39.62
C GLU A 190 -8.55 -1.81 39.24
N GLU A 191 -8.91 -2.94 39.85
CA GLU A 191 -8.59 -3.62 41.14
C GLU A 191 -8.49 -5.15 40.96
#